data_AF-A0A840SG51-F1
#
_entry.id   AF-A0A840SG51-F1
#
_cell.length_a   1.000
_cell.length_b   1.000
_cell.length_c   1.000
_cell.angle_alpha   90.00
_cell.angle_beta   90.00
_cell.angle_gamma   90.00
#
_symmetry.space_group_name_H-M   'P 1'
#
loop_
_entity.id
_entity.type
_entity.pdbx_description
1 polymer ?
#
loop_
_entity_poly.entity_id
_entity_poly.type
_entity_poly.pdbx_seq_one_letter_code
_entity_poly.pdbx_strand_id
1 'polypeptide(L)' 'MTRMTAKDFPPELLELYDGYAHGRITKREFLDRAGKFAIGGLTAATILAQMSPDYALAQ' A
#
# COMPACT_ATOMS: atom_id res chain seq x y z
N MET A 1 8.31 6.63 -15.42
CA MET A 1 8.05 7.20 -14.08
C MET A 1 8.92 6.44 -13.09
N THR A 2 9.63 7.13 -12.18
CA THR A 2 10.42 6.47 -11.13
C THR A 2 9.46 5.82 -10.13
N ARG A 3 9.59 4.52 -9.91
CA ARG A 3 8.74 3.77 -8.96
C ARG A 3 9.13 4.15 -7.53
N MET A 4 8.12 4.38 -6.67
CA MET A 4 8.35 4.62 -5.25
C MET A 4 8.95 3.37 -4.60
N THR A 5 9.82 3.58 -3.63
CA THR A 5 10.45 2.54 -2.81
C THR A 5 9.81 2.51 -1.43
N ALA A 6 10.08 1.46 -0.64
CA ALA A 6 9.62 1.39 0.74
C ALA A 6 10.02 2.62 1.58
N LYS A 7 11.16 3.27 1.26
CA LYS A 7 11.65 4.45 1.98
C LYS A 7 10.77 5.69 1.77
N ASP A 8 9.93 5.69 0.74
CA ASP A 8 9.05 6.80 0.39
C ASP A 8 7.69 6.72 1.13
N PHE A 9 7.47 5.68 1.94
CA PHE A 9 6.24 5.48 2.70
C PHE A 9 6.46 5.60 4.21
N PRO A 10 5.47 6.09 4.98
CA PRO A 10 5.50 6.07 6.43
C PRO A 10 5.70 4.64 6.98
N PRO A 11 6.48 4.43 8.05
CA PRO A 11 6.71 3.12 8.64
C PRO A 11 5.42 2.38 9.02
N GLU A 12 4.45 3.06 9.64
CA GLU A 12 3.16 2.46 10.01
C GLU A 12 2.39 1.94 8.78
N LEU A 13 2.50 2.63 7.63
CA LEU A 13 1.87 2.20 6.39
C LEU A 13 2.58 0.96 5.81
N LEU A 14 3.90 0.85 5.95
CA LEU A 14 4.67 -0.34 5.58
C LEU A 14 4.26 -1.54 6.43
N GLU A 15 4.05 -1.37 7.73
CA GLU A 15 3.59 -2.45 8.63
C GLU A 15 2.19 -2.94 8.26
N LEU A 16 1.27 -2.03 7.92
CA LEU A 16 -0.05 -2.40 7.41
C LEU A 16 0.05 -3.21 6.12
N TYR A 17 0.91 -2.79 5.20
CA TYR A 17 1.12 -3.49 3.93
C TYR A 17 1.78 -4.86 4.14
N ASP A 18 2.76 -4.98 5.04
CA ASP A 18 3.38 -6.25 5.42
C ASP A 18 2.33 -7.23 5.98
N GLY A 19 1.46 -6.75 6.88
CA GLY A 19 0.36 -7.54 7.41
C GLY A 19 -0.61 -8.02 6.32
N TYR A 20 -0.92 -7.18 5.34
CA TYR A 20 -1.76 -7.55 4.21
C TYR A 20 -1.07 -8.57 3.28
N ALA A 21 0.18 -8.30 2.89
CA ALA A 21 0.96 -9.15 1.98
C ALA A 21 1.20 -10.57 2.55
N HIS A 22 1.32 -10.68 3.87
CA HIS A 22 1.49 -11.96 4.57
C HIS A 22 0.16 -12.57 5.06
N GLY A 23 -0.99 -12.00 4.68
CA GLY A 23 -2.32 -12.53 5.03
C GLY A 23 -2.70 -12.42 6.50
N ARG A 24 -2.01 -11.58 7.29
CA ARG A 24 -2.31 -11.30 8.71
C ARG A 24 -3.53 -10.38 8.86
N ILE A 25 -3.76 -9.50 7.89
CA ILE A 25 -4.98 -8.67 7.79
C ILE A 25 -5.60 -8.81 6.40
N THR A 26 -6.91 -8.63 6.31
CA THR A 26 -7.63 -8.64 5.03
C THR A 26 -7.37 -7.37 4.22
N LYS A 27 -7.61 -7.43 2.89
CA LYS A 27 -7.59 -6.24 2.02
C LYS A 27 -8.50 -5.13 2.54
N ARG A 28 -9.67 -5.47 3.09
CA ARG A 28 -10.61 -4.50 3.65
C ARG A 28 -10.03 -3.79 4.87
N GLU A 29 -9.40 -4.53 5.78
CA GLU A 29 -8.73 -3.96 6.95
C GLU A 29 -7.55 -3.08 6.57
N PHE A 30 -6.77 -3.47 5.56
CA PHE A 30 -5.73 -2.60 5.01
C PHE A 30 -6.32 -1.28 4.50
N LEU A 31 -7.34 -1.33 3.65
CA LEU A 31 -7.94 -0.13 3.06
C LEU A 31 -8.54 0.81 4.10
N ASP A 32 -9.21 0.26 5.12
CA ASP A 32 -9.79 1.01 6.24
C ASP A 32 -8.70 1.76 7.03
N ARG A 33 -7.61 1.07 7.39
CA ARG A 33 -6.51 1.65 8.17
C ARG A 33 -5.62 2.58 7.34
N ALA A 34 -5.36 2.24 6.08
CA ALA A 34 -4.57 3.04 5.14
C ALA A 34 -5.27 4.35 4.75
N GLY A 35 -6.59 4.46 4.94
CA GLY A 35 -7.36 5.69 4.71
C GLY A 35 -6.84 6.90 5.48
N LYS A 36 -6.15 6.71 6.61
CA LYS A 36 -5.50 7.80 7.36
C LYS A 36 -4.35 8.46 6.61
N PHE A 37 -3.73 7.73 5.68
CA PHE A 37 -2.61 8.21 4.85
C PHE A 37 -3.07 8.74 3.48
N ALA A 38 -4.38 8.70 3.22
CA ALA A 38 -5.00 9.11 1.97
C ALA A 38 -5.26 10.63 1.97
N ILE A 39 -4.20 11.44 1.84
CA ILE A 39 -4.24 12.91 1.89
C ILE A 39 -4.30 13.48 0.46
N GLY A 40 -5.00 14.60 0.26
CA GLY A 40 -4.89 15.39 -0.98
C GLY A 40 -5.40 14.70 -2.25
N GLY A 41 -6.45 13.87 -2.14
CA GLY A 41 -7.05 13.17 -3.29
C GLY A 41 -6.43 11.81 -3.60
N LEU A 42 -5.38 11.39 -2.87
CA LEU A 42 -4.95 9.99 -2.86
C LEU A 42 -6.01 9.14 -2.17
N THR A 43 -6.25 7.94 -2.69
CA THR A 43 -7.13 6.95 -2.07
C THR A 43 -6.31 5.81 -1.47
N ALA A 44 -6.86 5.09 -0.48
CA ALA A 44 -6.22 3.88 0.04
C ALA A 44 -5.98 2.82 -1.06
N ALA A 45 -6.82 2.79 -2.11
CA ALA A 45 -6.61 1.94 -3.27
C ALA A 45 -5.41 2.37 -4.12
N THR A 46 -5.21 3.69 -4.29
CA THR A 46 -4.03 4.23 -4.98
C THR A 46 -2.75 3.91 -4.19
N ILE A 47 -2.79 4.05 -2.86
CA ILE A 47 -1.68 3.66 -1.98
C ILE A 47 -1.35 2.18 -2.16
N LEU A 48 -2.37 1.30 -2.11
CA LEU A 48 -2.18 -0.13 -2.33
C LEU A 48 -1.54 -0.43 -3.69
N ALA A 49 -1.97 0.25 -4.75
CA ALA A 49 -1.42 0.07 -6.10
C ALA A 49 0.05 0.50 -6.20
N GLN A 50 0.46 1.56 -5.50
CA GLN A 50 1.86 2.00 -5.48
C GLN A 50 2.77 1.04 -4.71
N MET A 51 2.26 0.42 -3.64
CA MET A 51 3.02 -0.52 -2.81
C MET A 51 3.05 -1.95 -3.39
N SER A 52 1.99 -2.34 -4.11
CA SER A 52 1.88 -3.67 -4.72
C SER A 52 2.87 -3.85 -5.86
N PRO A 53 3.57 -5.00 -5.97
CA PRO A 53 4.38 -5.31 -7.14
C PRO A 53 3.59 -5.14 -8.42
N ASP A 54 4.24 -4.66 -9.48
CA ASP A 54 3.61 -4.62 -10.80
C ASP A 54 3.60 -6.04 -11.39
N TYR A 55 2.62 -6.84 -10.99
CA TYR A 55 2.52 -8.22 -11.47
C TYR A 55 2.27 -8.29 -12.99
N ALA A 56 1.78 -7.20 -13.60
CA ALA A 56 1.63 -7.10 -15.05
C ALA A 56 2.97 -6.96 -15.79
N LEU A 57 4.02 -6.47 -15.12
CA LEU A 57 5.39 -6.40 -15.66
C LEU A 57 6.27 -7.59 -15.26
N ALA A 58 5.75 -8.50 -14.41
CA ALA A 58 6.47 -9.68 -13.93
C ALA A 58 6.17 -10.95 -14.75
N GLN A 59 5.60 -10.82 -15.95
CA GLN A 59 5.26 -11.90 -16.88
C GLN A 59 6.36 -12.10 -17.94
#